data_AF-A0A916ZVV4-F1
#
_entry.id   AF-A0A916ZVV4-F1
#
_cell.length_a   1.000
_cell.length_b   1.000
_cell.length_c   1.000
_cell.angle_alpha   90.00
_cell.angle_beta   90.00
_cell.angle_gamma   90.00
#
_symmetry.space_group_name_H-M   'P 1'
#
loop_
_entity.id
_entity.type
_entity.pdbx_description
1 polymer ?
#
loop_
_entity_poly.entity_id
_entity_poly.type
_entity_poly.pdbx_seq_one_letter_code
_entity_poly.pdbx_strand_id
1 'polypeptide(L)'
;MAFRFLSFSTLSVIAAAPALSAPVSATSTVDYYHSFILNSGAGPAGLEFSLLGLDVDTGAEAEVQTTPIVPDDVRSTQVSHPYTDPPLPYFDRRVVAERTQDLSQVARAAHNVTITNENGTENALSNMITRREVDNDGSAVFMSADGLVSGSARSNYLIDRFFRYTNESASTVSFNILGEFSASVGAGFSGGDGLARASLSYEFEVDPTAGVSVTYLPLAPYLRTIDDDDAGVFVSETLVTGPDGFTFSAGASSSGPEGGDGLFEGGFRYALLFTMEAGSSFVLNDRFVQNNSVMYTAPATPQVPLPATLPVLLLACGGLGVLRRRRRIEAR
;
A
#
# COMPACT_ATOMS: atom_id res chain seq x y z
N MET A 1 3.23 -61.85 -56.23
CA MET A 1 3.48 -62.06 -54.80
C MET A 1 4.01 -60.75 -54.23
N ALA A 2 3.23 -60.14 -53.35
CA ALA A 2 3.52 -58.87 -52.68
C ALA A 2 4.18 -59.10 -51.32
N PHE A 3 4.95 -58.12 -50.84
CA PHE A 3 5.01 -57.52 -49.48
C PHE A 3 6.41 -56.91 -49.27
N ARG A 4 6.57 -55.59 -49.48
CA ARG A 4 6.52 -54.48 -48.49
C ARG A 4 7.67 -54.51 -47.47
N PHE A 5 8.69 -53.69 -47.71
CA PHE A 5 9.48 -53.07 -46.64
C PHE A 5 8.70 -51.83 -46.15
N LEU A 6 8.18 -51.89 -44.94
CA LEU A 6 7.71 -50.72 -44.18
C LEU A 6 8.91 -50.16 -43.44
N SER A 7 9.44 -49.02 -43.88
CA SER A 7 10.31 -48.20 -43.06
C SER A 7 9.40 -47.37 -42.16
N PHE A 8 9.43 -47.64 -40.86
CA PHE A 8 8.81 -46.78 -39.85
C PHE A 8 9.68 -45.54 -39.69
N SER A 9 9.23 -44.40 -40.24
CA SER A 9 9.76 -43.10 -39.86
C SER A 9 9.10 -42.72 -38.53
N THR A 10 9.89 -42.72 -37.46
CA THR A 10 9.51 -42.15 -36.17
C THR A 10 9.16 -40.68 -36.37
N LEU A 11 7.87 -40.37 -36.23
CA LEU A 11 7.37 -39.01 -36.17
C LEU A 11 7.73 -38.46 -34.78
N SER A 12 8.83 -37.74 -34.67
CA SER A 12 9.19 -37.01 -33.46
C SER A 12 8.22 -35.84 -33.30
N VAL A 13 7.06 -36.10 -32.69
CA VAL A 13 6.20 -35.04 -32.17
C VAL A 13 6.94 -34.46 -30.96
N ILE A 14 7.73 -33.41 -31.18
CA ILE A 14 8.13 -32.51 -30.09
C ILE A 14 6.85 -31.77 -29.71
N ALA A 15 6.10 -32.35 -28.78
CA ALA A 15 5.06 -31.62 -28.08
C ALA A 15 5.77 -30.55 -27.26
N ALA A 16 5.83 -29.33 -27.79
CA ALA A 16 6.08 -28.16 -26.98
C ALA A 16 4.89 -28.05 -26.02
N ALA A 17 5.02 -28.63 -24.84
CA ALA A 17 4.08 -28.36 -23.77
C ALA A 17 4.16 -26.85 -23.49
N PRO A 18 3.02 -26.12 -23.41
CA PRO A 18 3.06 -24.76 -22.93
C PRO A 18 3.68 -24.81 -21.52
N ALA A 19 4.70 -23.98 -21.27
CA ALA A 19 5.10 -23.69 -19.92
C ALA A 19 3.85 -23.14 -19.23
N LEU A 20 3.26 -23.90 -18.33
CA LEU A 20 2.14 -23.44 -17.50
C LEU A 20 2.71 -22.34 -16.61
N SER A 21 2.26 -21.10 -16.80
CA SER A 21 2.52 -20.03 -15.84
C SER A 21 1.93 -20.41 -14.48
N ALA A 22 2.67 -20.08 -13.42
CA ALA A 22 2.25 -20.38 -12.06
C ALA A 22 1.20 -19.36 -11.59
N PRO A 23 0.38 -19.70 -10.58
CA PRO A 23 -0.47 -18.72 -9.92
C PRO A 23 0.37 -17.55 -9.38
N VAL A 24 -0.16 -16.34 -9.48
CA VAL A 24 0.47 -15.10 -9.02
C VAL A 24 -0.32 -14.53 -7.86
N SER A 25 0.39 -14.04 -6.85
CA SER A 25 -0.19 -13.26 -5.75
C SER A 25 0.73 -12.09 -5.43
N ALA A 26 0.16 -10.88 -5.43
CA ALA A 26 0.82 -9.66 -5.02
C ALA A 26 -0.04 -8.97 -3.96
N THR A 27 0.55 -8.64 -2.82
CA THR A 27 -0.13 -8.01 -1.69
C THR A 27 0.70 -6.85 -1.16
N SER A 28 0.04 -5.76 -0.79
CA SER A 28 0.66 -4.66 -0.08
C SER A 28 -0.31 -4.18 0.98
N THR A 29 0.18 -3.96 2.19
CA THR A 29 -0.64 -3.61 3.36
C THR A 29 0.04 -2.54 4.20
N VAL A 30 -0.77 -1.65 4.75
CA VAL A 30 -0.39 -0.71 5.81
C VAL A 30 -1.46 -0.82 6.88
N ASP A 31 -1.04 -0.98 8.12
CA ASP A 31 -1.86 -0.83 9.33
C ASP A 31 -1.10 0.14 10.24
N TYR A 32 -1.80 1.16 10.72
CA TYR A 32 -1.22 2.20 11.54
C TYR A 32 -2.22 2.65 12.59
N TYR A 33 -1.69 2.77 13.81
CA TYR A 33 -2.39 3.29 14.97
C TYR A 33 -1.58 4.41 15.62
N HIS A 34 -2.26 5.50 15.93
CA HIS A 34 -1.76 6.54 16.83
C HIS A 34 -2.83 6.98 17.78
N SER A 35 -2.44 7.19 19.03
CA SER A 35 -3.28 7.92 19.95
C SER A 35 -2.47 8.85 20.82
N PHE A 36 -3.15 9.89 21.29
CA PHE A 36 -2.61 10.74 22.33
C PHE A 36 -3.67 11.20 23.31
N ILE A 37 -3.20 11.52 24.51
CA ILE A 37 -3.97 12.10 25.60
C ILE A 37 -3.22 13.34 26.11
N LEU A 38 -3.92 14.45 26.17
CA LEU A 38 -3.47 15.71 26.72
C LEU A 38 -3.84 15.78 28.20
N ASN A 39 -2.86 15.97 29.08
CA ASN A 39 -3.02 16.21 30.52
C ASN A 39 -4.02 15.25 31.21
N SER A 40 -3.85 13.95 30.95
CA SER A 40 -4.70 12.88 31.48
C SER A 40 -6.19 12.99 31.11
N GLY A 41 -6.51 13.72 30.03
CA GLY A 41 -7.88 13.97 29.57
C GLY A 41 -8.52 15.24 30.15
N ALA A 42 -7.89 15.85 31.17
CA ALA A 42 -8.33 17.12 31.73
C ALA A 42 -7.77 18.26 30.88
N GLY A 43 -8.62 19.20 30.48
CA GLY A 43 -8.15 20.36 29.74
C GLY A 43 -7.28 21.27 30.61
N PRO A 44 -6.06 21.65 30.20
CA PRO A 44 -5.27 22.61 30.96
C PRO A 44 -6.02 23.94 31.01
N ALA A 45 -6.21 24.46 32.22
CA ALA A 45 -6.93 25.71 32.42
C ALA A 45 -6.25 26.86 31.66
N GLY A 46 -7.03 27.60 30.87
CA GLY A 46 -6.54 28.73 30.07
C GLY A 46 -5.88 28.36 28.74
N LEU A 47 -5.92 27.08 28.33
CA LEU A 47 -5.53 26.66 26.99
C LEU A 47 -6.74 26.70 26.04
N GLU A 48 -6.65 27.51 25.00
CA GLU A 48 -7.62 27.57 23.90
C GLU A 48 -7.17 26.71 22.73
N PHE A 49 -8.14 26.15 22.00
CA PHE A 49 -7.94 25.23 20.88
C PHE A 49 -8.57 25.75 19.60
N SER A 50 -7.88 25.59 18.47
CA SER A 50 -8.43 25.89 17.14
C SER A 50 -7.87 24.94 16.08
N LEU A 51 -8.74 24.41 15.22
CA LEU A 51 -8.33 23.70 14.00
C LEU A 51 -8.06 24.72 12.89
N LEU A 52 -6.82 24.77 12.38
CA LEU A 52 -6.42 25.75 11.36
C LEU A 52 -6.62 25.23 9.92
N GLY A 53 -6.50 23.92 9.71
CA GLY A 53 -6.57 23.33 8.38
C GLY A 53 -6.74 21.81 8.42
N LEU A 54 -7.33 21.31 7.33
CA LEU A 54 -7.48 19.89 7.04
C LEU A 54 -7.27 19.71 5.54
N ASP A 55 -6.25 18.96 5.15
CA ASP A 55 -6.06 18.48 3.78
C ASP A 55 -6.26 16.97 3.75
N VAL A 56 -6.97 16.48 2.73
CA VAL A 56 -7.33 15.07 2.57
C VAL A 56 -7.22 14.72 1.09
N ASP A 57 -6.32 13.79 0.76
CA ASP A 57 -6.18 13.21 -0.58
C ASP A 57 -6.30 11.69 -0.49
N THR A 58 -7.25 11.13 -1.23
CA THR A 58 -7.59 9.69 -1.14
C THR A 58 -7.85 9.11 -2.51
N GLY A 59 -7.33 7.90 -2.73
CA GLY A 59 -7.43 7.19 -4.00
C GLY A 59 -7.50 5.69 -3.82
N ALA A 60 -8.22 5.03 -4.73
CA ALA A 60 -8.27 3.58 -4.85
C ALA A 60 -8.58 3.24 -6.31
N GLU A 61 -7.74 2.39 -6.91
CA GLU A 61 -7.83 1.95 -8.30
C GLU A 61 -7.50 0.46 -8.38
N ALA A 62 -8.20 -0.27 -9.24
CA ALA A 62 -7.95 -1.69 -9.50
C ALA A 62 -8.21 -1.99 -10.97
N GLU A 63 -7.38 -2.85 -11.57
CA GLU A 63 -7.48 -3.23 -12.98
C GLU A 63 -7.12 -4.71 -13.16
N VAL A 64 -7.97 -5.45 -13.88
CA VAL A 64 -7.65 -6.77 -14.44
C VAL A 64 -7.73 -6.71 -15.96
N GLN A 65 -6.64 -6.99 -16.66
CA GLN A 65 -6.54 -6.85 -18.12
C GLN A 65 -7.13 -8.04 -18.88
N THR A 66 -8.39 -8.36 -18.60
CA THR A 66 -9.14 -9.42 -19.27
C THR A 66 -10.60 -9.01 -19.48
N THR A 67 -11.34 -9.81 -20.25
CA THR A 67 -12.79 -9.66 -20.38
C THR A 67 -13.44 -11.04 -20.38
N PRO A 68 -14.58 -11.23 -19.71
CA PRO A 68 -15.37 -10.23 -18.97
C PRO A 68 -14.85 -9.94 -17.55
N ILE A 69 -15.10 -8.72 -17.05
CA ILE A 69 -14.84 -8.30 -15.65
C ILE A 69 -16.12 -7.86 -14.95
N VAL A 70 -16.15 -8.00 -13.63
CA VAL A 70 -17.20 -7.54 -12.72
C VAL A 70 -16.58 -6.50 -11.78
N PRO A 71 -16.83 -5.19 -11.99
CA PRO A 71 -16.33 -4.16 -11.10
C PRO A 71 -17.15 -4.06 -9.81
N ASP A 72 -16.50 -3.63 -8.73
CA ASP A 72 -17.11 -3.30 -7.44
C ASP A 72 -16.45 -2.01 -6.90
N ASP A 73 -17.25 -1.04 -6.47
CA ASP A 73 -16.77 0.20 -5.83
C ASP A 73 -17.72 0.55 -4.68
N VAL A 74 -17.22 0.38 -3.46
CA VAL A 74 -17.96 0.65 -2.23
C VAL A 74 -17.25 1.76 -1.48
N ARG A 75 -18.00 2.83 -1.18
CA ARG A 75 -17.49 3.96 -0.40
C ARG A 75 -18.42 4.30 0.76
N SER A 76 -17.83 4.61 1.91
CA SER A 76 -18.51 5.11 3.10
C SER A 76 -17.66 6.22 3.72
N THR A 77 -18.24 7.38 3.99
CA THR A 77 -17.51 8.51 4.58
C THR A 77 -18.38 9.27 5.58
N GLN A 78 -17.76 9.77 6.64
CA GLN A 78 -18.34 10.69 7.60
C GLN A 78 -17.32 11.77 7.93
N VAL A 79 -17.75 13.03 7.83
CA VAL A 79 -16.95 14.17 8.25
C VAL A 79 -17.06 14.32 9.78
N SER A 80 -15.94 14.56 10.47
CA SER A 80 -15.95 14.80 11.92
C SER A 80 -16.75 16.04 12.27
N HIS A 81 -17.40 16.01 13.44
CA HIS A 81 -18.00 17.19 14.05
C HIS A 81 -17.48 17.34 15.48
N PRO A 82 -16.38 18.07 15.71
CA PRO A 82 -15.77 18.17 17.05
C PRO A 82 -16.63 18.95 18.05
N TYR A 83 -17.60 19.73 17.55
CA TYR A 83 -18.48 20.59 18.34
C TYR A 83 -19.78 19.91 18.82
N THR A 84 -19.98 18.61 18.56
CA THR A 84 -21.12 17.87 19.11
C THR A 84 -20.74 17.24 20.45
N ASP A 85 -21.75 16.89 21.26
CA ASP A 85 -21.56 16.13 22.49
C ASP A 85 -22.36 14.81 22.42
N PRO A 86 -21.69 13.66 22.21
CA PRO A 86 -20.24 13.49 22.03
C PRO A 86 -19.76 13.98 20.65
N PRO A 87 -18.44 14.24 20.47
CA PRO A 87 -17.86 14.52 19.16
C PRO A 87 -18.15 13.42 18.15
N LEU A 88 -18.56 13.79 16.93
CA LEU A 88 -18.71 12.81 15.86
C LEU A 88 -17.34 12.44 15.29
N PRO A 89 -17.00 11.14 15.18
CA PRO A 89 -15.74 10.71 14.60
C PRO A 89 -15.70 11.04 13.10
N TYR A 90 -14.49 11.12 12.56
CA TYR A 90 -14.27 11.10 11.13
C TYR A 90 -14.01 9.66 10.71
N PHE A 91 -14.60 9.23 9.58
CA PHE A 91 -14.13 8.03 8.93
C PHE A 91 -14.20 8.17 7.41
N ASP A 92 -13.28 7.53 6.70
CA ASP A 92 -13.32 7.40 5.24
C ASP A 92 -12.87 6.01 4.86
N ARG A 93 -13.75 5.30 4.18
CA ARG A 93 -13.54 3.93 3.74
C ARG A 93 -13.89 3.83 2.28
N ARG A 94 -12.99 3.22 1.51
CA ARG A 94 -13.24 2.86 0.12
C ARG A 94 -12.66 1.49 -0.19
N VAL A 95 -13.39 0.73 -1.00
CA VAL A 95 -12.93 -0.54 -1.58
C VAL A 95 -13.29 -0.52 -3.05
N VAL A 96 -12.28 -0.65 -3.92
CA VAL A 96 -12.43 -0.81 -5.36
C VAL A 96 -11.89 -2.19 -5.74
N ALA A 97 -12.63 -2.93 -6.55
CA ALA A 97 -12.18 -4.22 -7.05
C ALA A 97 -12.63 -4.46 -8.49
N GLU A 98 -11.78 -5.17 -9.23
CA GLU A 98 -12.14 -5.79 -10.51
C GLU A 98 -11.85 -7.28 -10.42
N ARG A 99 -12.76 -8.10 -10.92
CA ARG A 99 -12.63 -9.56 -10.87
C ARG A 99 -13.29 -10.24 -12.05
N THR A 100 -12.80 -11.41 -12.41
CA THR A 100 -13.54 -12.30 -13.32
C THR A 100 -14.74 -12.92 -12.58
N GLN A 101 -15.74 -13.39 -13.34
CA GLN A 101 -16.97 -13.97 -12.77
C GLN A 101 -16.70 -15.25 -11.95
N ASP A 102 -15.66 -16.00 -12.32
CA ASP A 102 -15.19 -17.20 -11.63
C ASP A 102 -14.20 -16.92 -10.49
N LEU A 103 -13.84 -15.65 -10.27
CA LEU A 103 -12.87 -15.19 -9.27
C LEU A 103 -11.44 -15.72 -9.49
N SER A 104 -11.11 -16.22 -10.68
CA SER A 104 -9.76 -16.67 -11.01
C SER A 104 -8.76 -15.52 -11.12
N GLN A 105 -9.23 -14.31 -11.42
CA GLN A 105 -8.43 -13.09 -11.51
C GLN A 105 -9.09 -12.02 -10.64
N VAL A 106 -8.33 -11.41 -9.74
CA VAL A 106 -8.83 -10.40 -8.80
C VAL A 106 -7.81 -9.30 -8.63
N ALA A 107 -8.21 -8.05 -8.83
CA ALA A 107 -7.51 -6.86 -8.39
C ALA A 107 -8.37 -6.13 -7.36
N ARG A 108 -7.79 -5.68 -6.24
CA ARG A 108 -8.51 -4.98 -5.18
C ARG A 108 -7.63 -3.93 -4.53
N ALA A 109 -8.16 -2.72 -4.36
CA ALA A 109 -7.56 -1.65 -3.57
C ALA A 109 -8.53 -1.20 -2.48
N ALA A 110 -8.02 -0.90 -1.29
CA ALA A 110 -8.82 -0.38 -0.20
C ALA A 110 -8.03 0.56 0.70
N HIS A 111 -8.76 1.46 1.35
CA HIS A 111 -8.31 2.18 2.54
C HIS A 111 -9.50 2.29 3.52
N ASN A 112 -9.18 2.36 4.80
CA ASN A 112 -10.13 2.50 5.89
C ASN A 112 -9.49 3.34 6.98
N VAL A 113 -9.99 4.55 7.20
CA VAL A 113 -9.47 5.48 8.20
C VAL A 113 -10.58 5.79 9.16
N THR A 114 -10.30 5.67 10.45
CA THR A 114 -11.17 6.13 11.53
C THR A 114 -10.38 7.06 12.45
N ILE A 115 -10.97 8.20 12.75
CA ILE A 115 -10.39 9.19 13.65
C ILE A 115 -11.43 9.55 14.69
N THR A 116 -11.15 9.19 15.93
CA THR A 116 -12.01 9.50 17.07
C THR A 116 -11.37 10.60 17.91
N ASN A 117 -12.21 11.45 18.50
CA ASN A 117 -11.79 12.51 19.40
C ASN A 117 -12.68 12.48 20.64
N GLU A 118 -12.12 12.76 21.80
CA GLU A 118 -12.87 13.05 23.01
C GLU A 118 -12.60 14.49 23.45
N ASN A 119 -13.67 15.15 23.91
CA ASN A 119 -13.58 16.47 24.51
C ASN A 119 -13.19 16.35 25.99
N GLY A 120 -12.44 17.32 26.49
CA GLY A 120 -12.09 17.36 27.91
C GLY A 120 -13.30 17.51 28.82
N THR A 121 -13.28 16.82 29.96
CA THR A 121 -14.39 16.79 30.93
C THR A 121 -14.32 17.89 32.00
N GLU A 122 -13.14 18.48 32.21
CA GLU A 122 -12.86 19.51 33.24
C GLU A 122 -11.95 20.60 32.68
N ASN A 123 -12.28 21.88 32.95
CA ASN A 123 -11.55 23.10 32.55
C ASN A 123 -11.24 23.26 31.05
N ALA A 124 -11.60 22.28 30.23
CA ALA A 124 -11.62 22.40 28.79
C ALA A 124 -12.71 23.39 28.43
N LEU A 125 -12.32 24.45 27.74
CA LEU A 125 -13.25 25.20 26.92
C LEU A 125 -13.95 24.18 26.01
N SER A 126 -15.25 24.38 25.78
CA SER A 126 -16.01 23.53 24.86
C SER A 126 -15.17 23.34 23.59
N ASN A 127 -15.04 22.09 23.12
CA ASN A 127 -14.37 21.70 21.86
C ASN A 127 -12.85 21.50 21.89
N MET A 128 -12.18 21.52 23.05
CA MET A 128 -10.77 21.10 23.11
C MET A 128 -10.65 19.58 23.00
N ILE A 129 -9.90 19.13 21.99
CA ILE A 129 -9.54 17.71 21.82
C ILE A 129 -8.49 17.35 22.87
N THR A 130 -8.88 16.57 23.88
CA THR A 130 -7.96 16.09 24.92
C THR A 130 -7.57 14.63 24.74
N ARG A 131 -8.31 13.86 23.95
CA ARG A 131 -7.89 12.56 23.45
C ARG A 131 -8.17 12.46 21.97
N ARG A 132 -7.26 11.84 21.26
CA ARG A 132 -7.38 11.53 19.84
C ARG A 132 -6.84 10.14 19.57
N GLU A 133 -7.50 9.45 18.68
CA GLU A 133 -7.08 8.16 18.16
C GLU A 133 -7.27 8.14 16.65
N VAL A 134 -6.29 7.58 15.95
CA VAL A 134 -6.26 7.38 14.52
C VAL A 134 -5.98 5.89 14.30
N ASP A 135 -6.90 5.26 13.59
CA ASP A 135 -6.80 3.88 13.11
C ASP A 135 -6.88 3.94 11.58
N ASN A 136 -5.88 3.40 10.89
CA ASN A 136 -5.79 3.46 9.44
C ASN A 136 -5.26 2.14 8.87
N ASP A 137 -6.07 1.56 8.00
CA ASP A 137 -5.71 0.43 7.15
C ASP A 137 -5.63 0.86 5.69
N GLY A 138 -4.65 0.32 4.98
CA GLY A 138 -4.48 0.44 3.53
C GLY A 138 -4.11 -0.91 2.93
N SER A 139 -4.67 -1.25 1.76
CA SER A 139 -4.27 -2.44 1.03
C SER A 139 -4.39 -2.30 -0.48
N ALA A 140 -3.50 -2.95 -1.20
CA ALA A 140 -3.66 -3.26 -2.61
C ALA A 140 -3.25 -4.72 -2.87
N VAL A 141 -4.06 -5.44 -3.64
CA VAL A 141 -3.95 -6.87 -3.87
C VAL A 141 -4.22 -7.19 -5.35
N PHE A 142 -3.42 -8.08 -5.91
CA PHE A 142 -3.66 -8.69 -7.21
C PHE A 142 -3.42 -10.20 -7.12
N MET A 143 -4.32 -10.99 -7.68
CA MET A 143 -4.23 -12.43 -7.73
C MET A 143 -4.59 -12.93 -9.12
N SER A 144 -3.81 -13.87 -9.63
CA SER A 144 -4.06 -14.57 -10.89
C SER A 144 -3.89 -16.07 -10.67
N ALA A 145 -4.94 -16.86 -10.92
CA ALA A 145 -4.89 -18.30 -10.71
C ALA A 145 -3.94 -19.04 -11.67
N ASP A 146 -3.68 -18.43 -12.83
CA ASP A 146 -2.87 -19.03 -13.90
C ASP A 146 -1.67 -18.18 -14.29
N GLY A 147 -1.51 -16.94 -13.79
CA GLY A 147 -0.42 -16.05 -14.16
C GLY A 147 -0.45 -15.60 -15.64
N LEU A 148 -1.60 -15.74 -16.32
CA LEU A 148 -1.72 -15.39 -17.75
C LEU A 148 -2.30 -14.00 -17.98
N VAL A 149 -2.78 -13.35 -16.91
CA VAL A 149 -3.47 -12.06 -17.00
C VAL A 149 -2.69 -11.02 -16.20
N SER A 150 -2.42 -9.88 -16.83
CA SER A 150 -1.84 -8.72 -16.15
C SER A 150 -2.89 -8.01 -15.30
N GLY A 151 -2.43 -7.33 -14.26
CA GLY A 151 -3.30 -6.47 -13.47
C GLY A 151 -2.53 -5.66 -12.45
N SER A 152 -3.26 -4.75 -11.83
CA SER A 152 -2.70 -3.83 -10.84
C SER A 152 -3.77 -3.36 -9.88
N ALA A 153 -3.35 -2.97 -8.68
CA ALA A 153 -4.18 -2.25 -7.74
C ALA A 153 -3.34 -1.23 -7.00
N ARG A 154 -3.95 -0.10 -6.66
CA ARG A 154 -3.31 0.97 -5.90
C ARG A 154 -4.31 1.61 -4.95
N SER A 155 -3.87 1.87 -3.73
CA SER A 155 -4.57 2.79 -2.82
C SER A 155 -3.60 3.81 -2.24
N ASN A 156 -4.11 4.98 -1.96
CA ASN A 156 -3.38 6.04 -1.27
C ASN A 156 -4.32 6.76 -0.32
N TYR A 157 -3.74 7.25 0.78
CA TYR A 157 -4.42 8.11 1.71
C TYR A 157 -3.43 9.10 2.29
N LEU A 158 -3.80 10.37 2.28
CA LEU A 158 -3.09 11.43 2.94
C LEU A 158 -4.09 12.19 3.79
N ILE A 159 -3.68 12.51 5.00
CA ILE A 159 -4.32 13.54 5.80
C ILE A 159 -3.26 14.42 6.43
N ASP A 160 -3.54 15.71 6.47
CA ASP A 160 -2.66 16.72 7.05
C ASP A 160 -3.53 17.67 7.89
N ARG A 161 -3.19 17.83 9.17
CA ARG A 161 -3.99 18.59 10.14
C ARG A 161 -3.12 19.49 10.99
N PHE A 162 -3.59 20.72 11.14
CA PHE A 162 -2.92 21.74 11.93
C PHE A 162 -3.81 22.16 13.09
N PHE A 163 -3.35 21.91 14.31
CA PHE A 163 -4.02 22.33 15.53
C PHE A 163 -3.27 23.47 16.18
N ARG A 164 -3.95 24.56 16.50
CA ARG A 164 -3.37 25.65 17.28
C ARG A 164 -3.82 25.56 18.72
N TYR A 165 -2.86 25.67 19.61
CA TYR A 165 -3.10 25.81 21.04
C TYR A 165 -2.54 27.13 21.52
N THR A 166 -3.33 27.89 22.29
CA THR A 166 -2.97 29.22 22.78
C THR A 166 -3.16 29.29 24.28
N ASN A 167 -2.18 29.80 25.02
CA ASN A 167 -2.34 30.09 26.45
C ASN A 167 -2.98 31.48 26.61
N GLU A 168 -4.29 31.53 26.86
CA GLU A 168 -5.02 32.77 27.12
C GLU A 168 -5.02 33.18 28.59
N SER A 169 -4.41 32.38 29.48
CA SER A 169 -4.30 32.75 30.89
C SER A 169 -3.30 33.89 31.11
N ALA A 170 -3.41 34.55 32.26
CA ALA A 170 -2.45 35.56 32.71
C ALA A 170 -1.16 34.95 33.33
N SER A 171 -0.99 33.63 33.28
CA SER A 171 0.10 32.91 33.93
C SER A 171 0.72 31.86 33.01
N THR A 172 1.87 31.32 33.40
CA THR A 172 2.44 30.16 32.73
C THR A 172 1.54 28.93 32.91
N VAL A 173 1.31 28.18 31.83
CA VAL A 173 0.60 26.89 31.84
C VAL A 173 1.61 25.79 31.54
N SER A 174 1.59 24.72 32.34
CA SER A 174 2.36 23.51 32.11
C SER A 174 1.43 22.32 31.97
N PHE A 175 1.68 21.49 30.96
CA PHE A 175 0.89 20.29 30.68
C PHE A 175 1.73 19.29 29.89
N ASN A 176 1.17 18.12 29.62
CA ASN A 176 1.82 17.10 28.81
C ASN A 176 0.88 16.52 27.76
N ILE A 177 1.46 15.96 26.71
CA ILE A 177 0.80 15.07 25.76
C ILE A 177 1.50 13.71 25.89
N LEU A 178 0.73 12.67 26.19
CA LEU A 178 1.20 11.29 26.23
C LEU A 178 0.65 10.58 24.99
N GLY A 179 1.48 9.88 24.24
CA GLY A 179 1.04 9.20 23.03
C GLY A 179 1.64 7.83 22.81
N GLU A 180 0.97 7.08 21.94
CA GLU A 180 1.34 5.75 21.46
C GLU A 180 1.30 5.74 19.94
N PHE A 181 2.29 5.11 19.33
CA PHE A 181 2.38 4.92 17.90
C PHE A 181 2.70 3.45 17.63
N SER A 182 1.99 2.84 16.69
CA SER A 182 2.36 1.53 16.13
C SER A 182 2.03 1.47 14.65
N ALA A 183 2.84 0.73 13.91
CA ALA A 183 2.64 0.51 12.49
C ALA A 183 3.07 -0.90 12.08
N SER A 184 2.36 -1.45 11.09
CA SER A 184 2.71 -2.63 10.33
C SER A 184 2.68 -2.29 8.83
N VAL A 185 3.77 -2.58 8.11
CA VAL A 185 3.89 -2.30 6.67
C VAL A 185 4.37 -3.56 5.99
N GLY A 186 3.55 -4.10 5.08
CA GLY A 186 3.79 -5.39 4.45
C GLY A 186 3.77 -5.30 2.92
N ALA A 187 4.63 -6.08 2.26
CA ALA A 187 4.58 -6.29 0.83
C ALA A 187 4.97 -7.73 0.50
N GLY A 188 4.08 -8.44 -0.19
CA GLY A 188 4.26 -9.82 -0.61
C GLY A 188 4.15 -9.96 -2.12
N PHE A 189 5.01 -10.77 -2.72
CA PHE A 189 4.91 -11.12 -4.13
C PHE A 189 5.31 -12.57 -4.38
N SER A 190 4.57 -13.30 -5.20
CA SER A 190 4.90 -14.66 -5.65
C SER A 190 4.35 -14.96 -7.05
N GLY A 191 4.97 -15.91 -7.74
CA GLY A 191 4.41 -16.54 -8.94
C GLY A 191 4.85 -15.98 -10.30
N GLY A 192 5.85 -15.10 -10.37
CA GLY A 192 6.35 -14.57 -11.63
C GLY A 192 7.12 -13.27 -11.47
N ASP A 193 7.17 -12.45 -12.52
CA ASP A 193 7.78 -11.12 -12.44
C ASP A 193 6.72 -10.05 -12.15
N GLY A 194 6.72 -9.54 -10.93
CA GLY A 194 5.88 -8.40 -10.58
C GLY A 194 6.43 -7.61 -9.40
N LEU A 195 5.55 -6.80 -8.82
CA LEU A 195 5.92 -5.81 -7.82
C LEU A 195 4.78 -5.65 -6.81
N ALA A 196 5.15 -5.63 -5.53
CA ALA A 196 4.35 -5.13 -4.44
C ALA A 196 5.13 -4.06 -3.67
N ARG A 197 4.46 -2.97 -3.29
CA ARG A 197 5.03 -1.88 -2.49
C ARG A 197 4.00 -1.34 -1.51
N ALA A 198 4.43 -1.15 -0.27
CA ALA A 198 3.71 -0.44 0.75
C ALA A 198 4.63 0.61 1.37
N SER A 199 4.08 1.78 1.70
CA SER A 199 4.82 2.83 2.42
C SER A 199 3.89 3.60 3.34
N LEU A 200 4.42 3.96 4.50
CA LEU A 200 3.79 4.82 5.49
C LEU A 200 4.77 5.94 5.86
N SER A 201 4.28 7.17 5.92
CA SER A 201 4.96 8.31 6.53
C SER A 201 4.02 8.90 7.57
N TYR A 202 4.55 9.21 8.74
CA TYR A 202 3.82 9.82 9.84
C TYR A 202 4.66 10.93 10.47
N GLU A 203 4.04 12.07 10.73
CA GLU A 203 4.66 13.25 11.31
C GLU A 203 3.77 13.75 12.44
N PHE A 204 4.38 13.91 13.61
CA PHE A 204 3.76 14.53 14.78
C PHE A 204 4.74 15.57 15.32
N GLU A 205 4.58 16.80 14.85
CA GLU A 205 5.54 17.88 15.08
C GLU A 205 4.87 19.10 15.72
N VAL A 206 5.60 19.75 16.62
CA VAL A 206 5.21 20.97 17.30
C VAL A 206 6.01 22.12 16.70
N ASP A 207 5.33 23.18 16.28
CA ASP A 207 5.94 24.45 15.92
C ASP A 207 5.68 25.47 17.05
N PRO A 208 6.61 25.62 18.01
CA PRO A 208 6.45 26.51 19.15
C PRO A 208 6.72 27.97 18.78
N THR A 209 5.86 28.90 19.23
CA THR A 209 6.21 30.33 19.23
C THR A 209 7.13 30.68 20.41
N ALA A 210 7.68 31.89 20.41
CA ALA A 210 8.37 32.44 21.58
C ALA A 210 7.51 32.30 22.86
N GLY A 211 8.15 31.92 23.96
CA GLY A 211 7.47 31.64 25.24
C GLY A 211 6.89 30.22 25.36
N VAL A 212 7.04 29.37 24.34
CA VAL A 212 6.73 27.93 24.44
C VAL A 212 8.02 27.12 24.56
N SER A 213 8.08 26.25 25.55
CA SER A 213 9.11 25.23 25.70
C SER A 213 8.45 23.85 25.61
N VAL A 214 8.99 22.99 24.76
CA VAL A 214 8.58 21.59 24.65
C VAL A 214 9.78 20.67 24.87
N THR A 215 9.54 19.50 25.46
CA THR A 215 10.56 18.49 25.66
C THR A 215 9.98 17.12 25.34
N TYR A 216 10.59 16.43 24.39
CA TYR A 216 10.30 15.04 24.07
C TYR A 216 10.96 14.08 25.07
N LEU A 217 10.17 13.13 25.57
CA LEU A 217 10.61 12.07 26.46
C LEU A 217 10.09 10.71 25.95
N PRO A 218 10.97 9.75 25.60
CA PRO A 218 10.54 8.39 25.29
C PRO A 218 10.05 7.69 26.58
N LEU A 219 8.84 7.16 26.56
CA LEU A 219 8.24 6.44 27.70
C LEU A 219 8.44 4.93 27.60
N ALA A 220 8.51 4.41 26.37
CA ALA A 220 8.83 3.02 26.08
C ALA A 220 9.92 2.98 25.01
N PRO A 221 10.79 1.96 25.02
CA PRO A 221 11.75 1.78 23.95
C PRO A 221 11.02 1.59 22.61
N TYR A 222 11.62 2.08 21.54
CA TYR A 222 11.18 1.76 20.19
C TYR A 222 11.49 0.30 19.90
N LEU A 223 10.45 -0.52 19.80
CA LEU A 223 10.55 -1.93 19.45
C LEU A 223 10.18 -2.09 17.98
N ARG A 224 10.97 -2.89 17.26
CA ARG A 224 10.74 -3.17 15.84
C ARG A 224 11.08 -4.61 15.48
N THR A 225 10.37 -5.13 14.50
CA THR A 225 10.61 -6.38 13.78
C THR A 225 10.72 -6.02 12.30
N ILE A 226 11.75 -6.54 11.65
CA ILE A 226 11.93 -6.44 10.20
C ILE A 226 12.14 -7.86 9.70
N ASP A 227 11.31 -8.26 8.74
CA ASP A 227 11.45 -9.49 7.97
C ASP A 227 11.69 -9.11 6.51
N ASP A 228 12.92 -9.34 6.05
CA ASP A 228 13.39 -9.07 4.70
C ASP A 228 14.34 -10.16 4.19
N ASP A 229 14.22 -11.38 4.71
CA ASP A 229 15.13 -12.51 4.44
C ASP A 229 14.98 -13.08 3.02
N ASP A 230 13.83 -12.88 2.38
CA ASP A 230 13.52 -13.41 1.05
C ASP A 230 14.20 -12.63 -0.10
N ALA A 231 14.53 -13.34 -1.18
CA ALA A 231 15.16 -12.73 -2.34
C ALA A 231 14.22 -11.75 -3.07
N GLY A 232 14.68 -10.52 -3.27
CA GLY A 232 13.88 -9.48 -3.95
C GLY A 232 12.89 -8.75 -3.03
N VAL A 233 12.96 -9.03 -1.73
CA VAL A 233 12.31 -8.27 -0.67
C VAL A 233 13.25 -7.16 -0.16
N PHE A 234 12.67 -6.01 0.16
CA PHE A 234 13.37 -4.91 0.82
C PHE A 234 12.42 -4.20 1.77
N VAL A 235 12.85 -4.08 3.02
CA VAL A 235 12.14 -3.35 4.08
C VAL A 235 13.06 -2.26 4.62
N SER A 236 12.51 -1.07 4.85
CA SER A 236 13.25 0.06 5.40
C SER A 236 12.40 0.85 6.37
N GLU A 237 13.02 1.34 7.44
CA GLU A 237 12.38 2.24 8.39
C GLU A 237 13.29 3.42 8.75
N THR A 238 12.68 4.51 9.20
CA THR A 238 13.38 5.65 9.78
C THR A 238 12.48 6.28 10.83
N LEU A 239 13.03 6.48 12.02
CA LEU A 239 12.41 7.25 13.10
C LEU A 239 13.39 8.36 13.50
N VAL A 240 12.96 9.61 13.32
CA VAL A 240 13.70 10.80 13.77
C VAL A 240 12.90 11.41 14.90
N THR A 241 13.51 11.55 16.07
CA THR A 241 12.92 12.24 17.22
C THR A 241 13.66 13.54 17.47
N GLY A 242 12.91 14.57 17.85
CA GLY A 242 13.42 15.88 18.22
C GLY A 242 12.74 16.38 19.50
N PRO A 243 13.20 17.51 20.06
CA PRO A 243 12.52 18.12 21.21
C PRO A 243 11.06 18.44 20.93
N ASP A 244 10.74 18.71 19.66
CA ASP A 244 9.46 19.21 19.20
C ASP A 244 8.54 18.11 18.62
N GLY A 245 8.93 16.83 18.68
CA GLY A 245 8.10 15.75 18.13
C GLY A 245 8.89 14.64 17.46
N PHE A 246 8.28 14.01 16.46
CA PHE A 246 8.91 12.96 15.68
C PHE A 246 8.36 12.85 14.26
N THR A 247 9.22 12.36 13.38
CA THR A 247 8.86 11.90 12.04
C THR A 247 9.23 10.43 11.91
N PHE A 248 8.31 9.65 11.37
CA PHE A 248 8.44 8.22 11.12
C PHE A 248 8.17 7.93 9.64
N SER A 249 8.95 7.03 9.05
CA SER A 249 8.65 6.47 7.74
C SER A 249 9.02 5.00 7.70
N ALA A 250 8.17 4.16 7.12
CA ALA A 250 8.48 2.77 6.83
C ALA A 250 8.01 2.40 5.42
N GLY A 251 8.70 1.45 4.82
CA GLY A 251 8.37 0.92 3.51
C GLY A 251 8.73 -0.55 3.40
N ALA A 252 7.89 -1.30 2.71
CA ALA A 252 8.14 -2.67 2.33
C ALA A 252 7.96 -2.80 0.81
N SER A 253 8.82 -3.57 0.18
CA SER A 253 8.68 -3.92 -1.23
C SER A 253 9.08 -5.36 -1.46
N SER A 254 8.37 -6.02 -2.37
CA SER A 254 8.67 -7.36 -2.84
C SER A 254 8.60 -7.37 -4.37
N SER A 255 9.61 -7.93 -5.02
CA SER A 255 9.73 -7.90 -6.48
C SER A 255 10.56 -9.03 -7.04
N GLY A 256 10.35 -9.30 -8.33
CA GLY A 256 11.14 -10.27 -9.08
C GLY A 256 10.60 -11.70 -9.03
N PRO A 257 11.30 -12.64 -9.70
CA PRO A 257 10.76 -13.96 -10.04
C PRO A 257 10.65 -14.93 -8.85
N GLU A 258 11.52 -14.76 -7.85
CA GLU A 258 11.48 -15.55 -6.61
C GLU A 258 10.48 -14.94 -5.63
N GLY A 259 10.42 -13.60 -5.56
CA GLY A 259 9.53 -12.88 -4.66
C GLY A 259 9.73 -13.28 -3.20
N GLY A 260 8.76 -12.91 -2.37
CA GLY A 260 8.79 -13.17 -0.94
C GLY A 260 7.88 -12.22 -0.18
N ASP A 261 7.81 -12.42 1.12
CA ASP A 261 7.01 -11.59 2.02
C ASP A 261 7.94 -10.70 2.85
N GLY A 262 7.79 -9.38 2.69
CA GLY A 262 8.48 -8.38 3.50
C GLY A 262 7.54 -7.77 4.52
N LEU A 263 8.01 -7.64 5.76
CA LEU A 263 7.22 -7.09 6.85
C LEU A 263 8.05 -6.16 7.74
N PHE A 264 7.53 -4.97 8.00
CA PHE A 264 7.92 -4.13 9.12
C PHE A 264 6.80 -4.15 10.16
N GLU A 265 7.15 -4.31 11.43
CA GLU A 265 6.27 -4.02 12.57
C GLU A 265 7.04 -3.20 13.59
N GLY A 266 6.42 -2.17 14.16
CA GLY A 266 7.07 -1.43 15.22
C GLY A 266 6.16 -0.45 15.95
N GLY A 267 6.63 0.02 17.10
CA GLY A 267 5.88 0.98 17.89
C GLY A 267 6.66 1.52 19.07
N PHE A 268 6.16 2.62 19.63
CA PHE A 268 6.74 3.29 20.78
C PHE A 268 5.70 4.14 21.51
N ARG A 269 6.07 4.57 22.72
CA ARG A 269 5.29 5.52 23.53
C ARG A 269 6.15 6.72 23.88
N TYR A 270 5.53 7.88 23.92
CA TYR A 270 6.22 9.14 24.13
C TYR A 270 5.43 10.09 25.03
N ALA A 271 6.15 11.05 25.59
CA ALA A 271 5.59 12.23 26.24
C ALA A 271 6.19 13.49 25.63
N LEU A 272 5.36 14.48 25.37
CA LEU A 272 5.78 15.86 25.14
C LEU A 272 5.42 16.68 26.37
N LEU A 273 6.39 17.32 27.00
CA LEU A 273 6.20 18.15 28.18
C LEU A 273 6.23 19.62 27.76
N PHE A 274 5.14 20.34 28.02
CA PHE A 274 4.98 21.73 27.62
C PHE A 274 5.07 22.68 28.81
N THR A 275 5.67 23.84 28.56
CA THR A 275 5.55 25.03 29.42
C THR A 275 5.34 26.23 28.51
N MET A 276 4.23 26.94 28.71
CA MET A 276 3.77 28.04 27.86
C MET A 276 3.61 29.30 28.69
N GLU A 277 4.30 30.37 28.33
CA GLU A 277 4.08 31.71 28.88
C GLU A 277 2.69 32.25 28.50
N ALA A 278 2.20 33.23 29.26
CA ALA A 278 0.93 33.90 28.97
C ALA A 278 0.94 34.51 27.55
N GLY A 279 -0.11 34.26 26.76
CA GLY A 279 -0.27 34.75 25.39
C GLY A 279 0.54 34.00 24.31
N SER A 280 1.31 32.98 24.68
CA SER A 280 2.08 32.17 23.72
C SER A 280 1.20 31.12 23.03
N SER A 281 1.63 30.63 21.86
CA SER A 281 0.92 29.58 21.12
C SER A 281 1.87 28.57 20.50
N PHE A 282 1.36 27.39 20.15
CA PHE A 282 2.07 26.48 19.25
C PHE A 282 1.11 25.91 18.22
N VAL A 283 1.66 25.42 17.12
CA VAL A 283 0.94 24.60 16.15
C VAL A 283 1.40 23.16 16.30
N LEU A 284 0.45 22.24 16.37
CA LEU A 284 0.70 20.80 16.29
C LEU A 284 0.32 20.35 14.88
N ASN A 285 1.29 19.81 14.15
CA ASN A 285 1.12 19.14 12.88
C ASN A 285 0.91 17.64 13.10
N ASP A 286 -0.18 17.10 12.57
CA ASP A 286 -0.53 15.67 12.55
C ASP A 286 -0.77 15.28 11.09
N ARG A 287 0.25 14.66 10.49
CA ARG A 287 0.24 14.30 9.08
C ARG A 287 0.58 12.84 8.90
N PHE A 288 -0.24 12.13 8.13
CA PHE A 288 0.08 10.78 7.71
C PHE A 288 -0.20 10.55 6.23
N VAL A 289 0.66 9.75 5.61
CA VAL A 289 0.60 9.40 4.20
C VAL A 289 0.84 7.91 4.07
N GLN A 290 -0.11 7.20 3.45
CA GLN A 290 0.05 5.82 3.05
C GLN A 290 -0.03 5.67 1.53
N ASN A 291 0.74 4.73 1.00
CA ASN A 291 0.61 4.27 -0.38
C ASN A 291 0.77 2.75 -0.42
N ASN A 292 -0.14 2.09 -1.11
CA ASN A 292 -0.11 0.67 -1.41
C ASN A 292 -0.21 0.49 -2.92
N SER A 293 0.61 -0.36 -3.50
CA SER A 293 0.62 -0.61 -4.94
C SER A 293 1.07 -2.03 -5.21
N VAL A 294 0.35 -2.69 -6.11
CA VAL A 294 0.74 -3.97 -6.68
C VAL A 294 0.60 -3.92 -8.19
N MET A 295 1.50 -4.60 -8.90
CA MET A 295 1.48 -4.69 -10.35
C MET A 295 2.07 -6.03 -10.78
N TYR A 296 1.40 -6.66 -11.73
CA TYR A 296 1.89 -7.86 -12.40
C TYR A 296 1.72 -7.71 -13.90
N THR A 297 2.76 -8.08 -14.64
CA THR A 297 2.73 -8.14 -16.10
C THR A 297 2.87 -9.60 -16.52
N ALA A 298 1.82 -10.15 -17.12
CA ALA A 298 1.85 -11.50 -17.64
C ALA A 298 2.95 -11.65 -18.71
N PRO A 299 3.63 -12.81 -18.79
CA PRO A 299 4.59 -13.07 -19.85
C PRO A 299 3.91 -12.88 -21.20
N ALA A 300 4.58 -12.20 -22.13
CA ALA A 300 4.16 -12.23 -23.53
C ALA A 300 4.07 -13.71 -23.93
N THR A 301 2.89 -14.16 -24.39
CA THR A 301 2.69 -15.53 -24.89
C THR A 301 3.93 -15.96 -25.67
N PRO A 302 4.56 -17.12 -25.34
CA PRO A 302 5.78 -17.51 -26.01
C PRO A 302 5.49 -17.52 -27.50
N GLN A 303 6.26 -16.76 -28.28
CA GLN A 303 6.21 -16.87 -29.74
C GLN A 303 6.46 -18.35 -30.03
N VAL A 304 5.41 -19.07 -30.44
CA VAL A 304 5.56 -20.44 -30.92
C VAL A 304 6.63 -20.36 -32.00
N PRO A 305 7.80 -21.01 -31.84
CA PRO A 305 8.76 -21.05 -32.92
C PRO A 305 8.00 -21.67 -34.08
N LEU A 306 7.75 -20.89 -35.13
CA LEU A 306 7.24 -21.44 -36.39
C LEU A 306 8.14 -22.65 -36.68
N PRO A 307 7.58 -23.86 -36.80
CA PRO A 307 8.43 -25.03 -36.93
C PRO A 307 9.33 -24.78 -38.13
N ALA A 308 10.65 -24.87 -37.91
CA ALA A 308 11.67 -24.64 -38.93
C ALA A 308 11.51 -25.57 -40.16
N THR A 309 10.52 -26.47 -40.13
CA THR A 309 10.10 -27.33 -41.22
C THR A 309 9.22 -26.63 -42.26
N LEU A 310 8.57 -25.49 -41.98
CA LEU A 310 7.70 -24.81 -42.96
C LEU A 310 8.46 -24.29 -44.21
N PRO A 311 9.64 -23.63 -44.06
CA PRO A 311 10.48 -23.28 -45.21
C PRO A 311 11.04 -24.52 -45.93
N VAL A 312 11.38 -25.58 -45.18
CA VAL A 312 11.97 -26.81 -45.73
C VAL A 312 10.95 -27.65 -46.50
N LEU A 313 9.68 -27.69 -46.06
CA LEU A 313 8.59 -28.38 -46.75
C LEU A 313 8.19 -27.62 -48.04
N LEU A 314 8.20 -26.29 -48.01
CA LEU A 314 7.97 -25.47 -49.21
C LEU A 314 9.11 -25.61 -50.24
N LEU A 315 10.38 -25.70 -49.78
CA LEU A 315 11.53 -26.00 -50.64
C LEU A 315 11.49 -27.43 -51.21
N ALA A 316 11.07 -28.42 -50.41
CA ALA A 316 10.92 -29.81 -50.85
C ALA A 316 9.78 -29.99 -51.87
N CYS A 317 8.65 -29.32 -51.67
CA CYS A 317 7.53 -29.33 -52.62
C CYS A 317 7.85 -28.55 -53.92
N GLY A 318 8.59 -27.43 -53.82
CA GLY A 318 9.08 -26.68 -54.97
C GLY A 318 10.11 -27.45 -55.82
N GLY A 319 11.06 -28.14 -55.16
CA GLY A 319 12.08 -28.95 -55.82
C GLY A 319 11.53 -30.16 -56.57
N LEU A 320 10.48 -30.81 -56.05
CA LEU A 320 9.80 -31.93 -56.70
C LEU A 320 8.99 -31.50 -57.95
N GLY A 321 8.51 -30.25 -57.99
CA GLY A 321 7.84 -29.68 -59.17
C GLY A 321 8.80 -29.43 -60.34
N VAL A 322 10.03 -29.00 -60.06
CA VAL A 322 11.06 -28.71 -61.08
C VAL A 322 11.61 -30.01 -61.70
N LEU A 323 11.78 -31.07 -60.90
CA LEU A 323 12.27 -32.37 -61.39
C LEU A 323 11.25 -33.11 -62.28
N ARG A 324 9.95 -32.94 -62.06
CA ARG A 324 8.91 -33.50 -62.97
C ARG A 324 8.84 -32.78 -64.33
N ARG A 325 9.23 -31.50 -64.40
CA ARG A 325 9.17 -30.72 -65.65
C ARG A 325 10.34 -31.02 -66.60
N ARG A 326 11.52 -31.37 -66.08
CA ARG A 326 12.67 -31.78 -66.92
C ARG A 326 12.48 -33.13 -67.61
N ARG A 327 11.86 -34.12 -66.97
CA ARG A 327 11.60 -35.44 -67.59
C ARG A 327 10.57 -35.44 -68.72
N ARG A 328 9.82 -34.34 -68.92
CA ARG A 328 8.83 -34.22 -70.01
C ARG A 328 9.39 -33.56 -71.28
N ILE A 329 10.61 -33.03 -71.24
CA ILE A 329 11.24 -32.32 -72.36
C ILE A 329 12.19 -33.23 -73.14
N GLU A 330 12.71 -34.31 -72.53
CA GLU A 330 13.61 -35.28 -73.19
C GLU A 330 12.88 -36.44 -73.90
N ALA A 331 11.55 -36.39 -74.03
CA ALA A 331 10.75 -37.39 -74.72
C ALA A 331 9.98 -36.78 -75.91
N ARG A 332 10.72 -36.10 -76.81
CA ARG A 332 10.29 -35.76 -78.17
C ARG A 332 11.47 -35.89 -79.11
#